data_AF-A0A966SNJ1-F1
#
_entry.id   AF-A0A966SNJ1-F1
#
_cell.length_a   1.000
_cell.length_b   1.000
_cell.length_c   1.000
_cell.angle_alpha   90.00
_cell.angle_beta   90.00
_cell.angle_gamma   90.00
#
_symmetry.space_group_name_H-M   'P 1'
#
loop_
_entity.id
_entity.type
_entity.pdbx_description
1 polymer ?
#
loop_
_entity_poly.entity_id
_entity_poly.type
_entity_poly.pdbx_seq_one_letter_code
_entity_poly.pdbx_strand_id
1 'polypeptide(L)'
;MPWKTWLADAIEHTLETNGFQNVDISIAHVGIHGITFDKIAIGRPQPLVLEHLTIGYSLPELWHRHFETFTLRGVHLEAGKENDSWSANGFEGFSNTPTDTVSEPFTWPVSTAELTAIPFENLTIEESSLKLTTPDWKAELPFNLRWKKGPTPTLSYTSLASELHLGTVPTTIKRMAFDAKLNPEAKRWDGNWEMDGIQVKDAPLPVPTLQGNGILSATRDVVEVTGGFKSADTTYRSDLTLRYLFANPEKSALTIQAMLLPWNEGTLAVHNVRIPFTTTSDIKLDLEVRHVSVEALMQTLTKNRASATGRVSGTIPVIIKPDGSFLIHAGSLTADEPGTIAVSPDAIPGDNASVALVRDMLTNLHYKLLSIGMESGKDKKFSVTFAVEGNNPDVYEGRPVKLNVHFGGDVLELLEQSMISFTDPKKLIEQGKGKP
;
A
#
# COMPACT_ATOMS: atom_id res chain seq x y z
N MET A 1 -25.53 8.85 43.40
CA MET A 1 -26.24 10.12 43.64
C MET A 1 -27.15 10.38 42.44
N PRO A 2 -28.41 10.81 42.64
CA PRO A 2 -29.44 10.86 41.60
C PRO A 2 -29.11 11.74 40.39
N TRP A 3 -28.21 12.71 40.56
CA TRP A 3 -27.78 13.62 39.49
C TRP A 3 -26.84 12.96 38.46
N LYS A 4 -26.16 11.84 38.80
CA LYS A 4 -25.36 11.09 37.81
C LYS A 4 -26.27 10.46 36.76
N THR A 5 -27.35 9.82 37.20
CA THR A 5 -28.35 9.19 36.31
C THR A 5 -29.03 10.25 35.46
N TRP A 6 -29.48 11.36 36.07
CA TRP A 6 -30.04 12.48 35.31
C TRP A 6 -29.09 13.04 34.25
N LEU A 7 -27.79 13.17 34.56
CA LEU A 7 -26.80 13.65 33.61
C LEU A 7 -26.56 12.66 32.47
N ALA A 8 -26.52 11.35 32.77
CA ALA A 8 -26.43 10.30 31.75
C ALA A 8 -27.63 10.38 30.80
N ASP A 9 -28.85 10.38 31.34
CA ASP A 9 -30.09 10.47 30.56
C ASP A 9 -30.14 11.74 29.68
N ALA A 10 -29.66 12.88 30.21
CA ALA A 10 -29.62 14.14 29.47
C ALA A 10 -28.61 14.10 28.31
N ILE A 11 -27.44 13.47 28.51
CA ILE A 11 -26.43 13.30 27.45
C ILE A 11 -26.93 12.29 26.41
N GLU A 12 -27.53 11.18 26.84
CA GLU A 12 -28.16 10.19 25.96
C GLU A 12 -29.21 10.85 25.06
N HIS A 13 -30.18 11.56 25.65
CA HIS A 13 -31.20 12.28 24.89
C HIS A 13 -30.58 13.29 23.91
N THR A 14 -29.52 13.99 24.32
CA THR A 14 -28.85 14.97 23.45
C THR A 14 -28.20 14.27 22.25
N LEU A 15 -27.51 13.15 22.46
CA LEU A 15 -26.89 12.38 21.38
C LEU A 15 -27.96 11.78 20.45
N GLU A 16 -29.05 11.25 21.00
CA GLU A 16 -30.17 10.72 20.23
C GLU A 16 -30.85 11.78 19.36
N THR A 17 -31.02 12.99 19.89
CA THR A 17 -31.58 14.11 19.14
C THR A 17 -30.66 14.56 17.99
N ASN A 18 -29.36 14.30 18.10
CA ASN A 18 -28.37 14.59 17.05
C ASN A 18 -28.18 13.42 16.06
N GLY A 19 -29.01 12.38 16.11
CA GLY A 19 -29.04 11.30 15.12
C GLY A 19 -28.28 10.04 15.52
N PHE A 20 -27.60 10.01 16.68
CA PHE A 20 -27.05 8.77 17.22
C PHE A 20 -28.18 7.86 17.71
N GLN A 21 -28.00 6.54 17.62
CA GLN A 21 -29.03 5.58 18.01
C GLN A 21 -28.50 4.62 19.07
N ASN A 22 -29.38 4.18 19.99
CA ASN A 22 -29.06 3.19 21.02
C ASN A 22 -27.84 3.60 21.87
N VAL A 23 -27.89 4.82 22.42
CA VAL A 23 -26.82 5.37 23.27
C VAL A 23 -26.95 4.79 24.68
N ASP A 24 -25.85 4.31 25.26
CA ASP A 24 -25.77 3.77 26.62
C ASP A 24 -24.55 4.37 27.33
N ILE A 25 -24.78 5.11 28.41
CA ILE A 25 -23.75 5.88 29.12
C ILE A 25 -23.65 5.48 30.59
N SER A 26 -22.44 5.12 31.00
CA SER A 26 -22.11 4.88 32.41
C SER A 26 -21.14 5.94 32.94
N ILE A 27 -21.53 6.62 34.02
CA ILE A 27 -20.74 7.68 34.67
C ILE A 27 -20.05 7.18 35.94
N ALA A 28 -18.73 7.04 35.87
CA ALA A 28 -17.86 6.61 36.96
C ALA A 28 -17.82 7.63 38.10
N HIS A 29 -17.48 8.87 37.74
CA HIS A 29 -17.22 9.95 38.68
C HIS A 29 -17.58 11.28 38.07
N VAL A 30 -18.05 12.20 38.91
CA VAL A 30 -18.22 13.60 38.52
C VAL A 30 -17.81 14.42 39.73
N GLY A 31 -16.90 15.35 39.50
CA GLY A 31 -16.33 16.23 40.51
C GLY A 31 -16.32 17.68 40.04
N ILE A 32 -15.73 18.54 40.86
CA ILE A 32 -15.61 19.98 40.56
C ILE A 32 -14.55 20.30 39.48
N HIS A 33 -13.70 19.32 39.16
CA HIS A 33 -12.61 19.45 38.19
C HIS A 33 -12.77 18.56 36.95
N GLY A 34 -13.85 17.78 36.87
CA GLY A 34 -14.05 16.91 35.73
C GLY A 34 -15.13 15.85 35.90
N ILE A 35 -15.41 15.15 34.79
CA ILE A 35 -16.31 14.01 34.71
C ILE A 35 -15.55 12.83 34.11
N THR A 36 -15.76 11.64 34.66
CA THR A 36 -15.23 10.37 34.15
C THR A 36 -16.38 9.44 33.84
N PHE A 37 -16.36 8.87 32.64
CA PHE A 37 -17.29 7.87 32.15
C PHE A 37 -16.57 6.52 32.10
N ASP A 38 -17.26 5.46 32.56
CA ASP A 38 -16.78 4.06 32.56
C ASP A 38 -17.12 3.32 31.27
N LYS A 39 -18.08 3.85 30.49
CA LYS A 39 -18.48 3.30 29.21
C LYS A 39 -19.38 4.28 28.47
N ILE A 40 -19.13 4.48 27.19
CA ILE A 40 -20.11 5.06 26.26
C ILE A 40 -20.24 4.07 25.10
N ALA A 41 -21.44 3.55 24.88
CA ALA A 41 -21.75 2.69 23.75
C ALA A 41 -22.79 3.36 22.86
N ILE A 42 -22.56 3.34 21.55
CA ILE A 42 -23.45 3.94 20.56
C ILE A 42 -23.67 2.95 19.43
N GLY A 43 -24.93 2.70 19.05
CA GLY A 43 -25.31 1.79 17.97
C GLY A 43 -25.50 0.34 18.40
N ARG A 44 -26.20 -0.45 17.57
CA ARG A 44 -26.41 -1.91 17.69
C ARG A 44 -26.54 -2.51 16.30
N PRO A 45 -26.12 -3.77 16.05
CA PRO A 45 -25.70 -4.80 17.02
C PRO A 45 -24.22 -4.76 17.44
N GLN A 46 -23.35 -4.02 16.72
CA GLN A 46 -21.95 -3.82 17.10
C GLN A 46 -21.75 -2.34 17.48
N PRO A 47 -21.82 -2.00 18.78
CA PRO A 47 -21.69 -0.62 19.20
C PRO A 47 -20.29 -0.08 18.96
N LEU A 48 -20.20 1.20 18.63
CA LEU A 48 -19.02 2.02 18.93
C LEU A 48 -18.88 2.08 20.44
N VAL A 49 -17.76 1.58 20.96
CA VAL A 49 -17.49 1.57 22.41
C VAL A 49 -16.30 2.49 22.71
N LEU A 50 -16.51 3.36 23.69
CA LEU A 50 -15.47 4.10 24.37
C LEU A 50 -15.40 3.56 25.79
N GLU A 51 -14.29 2.93 26.15
CA GLU A 51 -14.13 2.33 27.48
C GLU A 51 -13.97 3.39 28.56
N HIS A 52 -13.15 4.42 28.33
CA HIS A 52 -12.95 5.47 29.32
C HIS A 52 -12.94 6.83 28.66
N LEU A 53 -13.76 7.75 29.18
CA LEU A 53 -13.72 9.16 28.81
C LEU A 53 -13.55 10.00 30.07
N THR A 54 -12.55 10.88 30.08
CA THR A 54 -12.36 11.89 31.11
C THR A 54 -12.42 13.28 30.48
N ILE A 55 -13.29 14.12 31.02
CA ILE A 55 -13.42 15.52 30.64
C ILE A 55 -12.97 16.35 31.83
N GLY A 56 -11.83 17.04 31.71
CA GLY A 56 -11.33 17.98 32.71
C GLY A 56 -11.85 19.40 32.43
N TYR A 57 -12.28 20.09 33.49
CA TYR A 57 -12.74 21.48 33.40
C TYR A 57 -12.42 22.25 34.67
N SER A 58 -12.34 23.58 34.54
CA SER A 58 -12.48 24.49 35.67
C SER A 58 -13.92 25.01 35.75
N LEU A 59 -14.41 25.30 36.97
CA LEU A 59 -15.76 25.83 37.17
C LEU A 59 -16.04 27.10 36.34
N PRO A 60 -15.13 28.10 36.24
CA PRO A 60 -15.36 29.29 35.41
C PRO A 60 -15.47 28.99 33.90
N GLU A 61 -14.72 28.01 33.39
CA GLU A 61 -14.72 27.66 31.97
C GLU A 61 -15.94 26.83 31.56
N LEU A 62 -16.47 26.01 32.47
CA LEU A 62 -17.69 25.24 32.24
C LEU A 62 -18.90 26.15 31.95
N TRP A 63 -18.97 27.32 32.59
CA TRP A 63 -20.00 28.34 32.31
C TRP A 63 -19.90 28.90 30.88
N HIS A 64 -18.70 28.88 30.29
CA HIS A 64 -18.45 29.34 28.91
C HIS A 64 -18.42 28.19 27.90
N ARG A 65 -18.77 26.96 28.32
CA ARG A 65 -18.71 25.73 27.51
C ARG A 65 -17.30 25.42 26.98
N HIS A 66 -16.27 25.81 27.72
CA HIS A 66 -14.88 25.48 27.43
C HIS A 66 -14.38 24.40 28.40
N PHE A 67 -13.60 23.47 27.87
CA PHE A 67 -13.01 22.36 28.60
C PHE A 67 -11.48 22.41 28.50
N GLU A 68 -10.78 22.04 29.57
CA GLU A 68 -9.32 22.14 29.59
C GLU A 68 -8.68 20.91 28.93
N THR A 69 -9.16 19.72 29.30
CA THR A 69 -8.61 18.45 28.83
C THR A 69 -9.73 17.49 28.45
N PHE A 70 -9.54 16.80 27.33
CA PHE A 70 -10.40 15.73 26.86
C PHE A 70 -9.54 14.49 26.64
N THR A 71 -9.72 13.48 27.48
CA THR A 71 -8.94 12.24 27.42
C THR A 71 -9.85 11.06 27.13
N LEU A 72 -9.62 10.41 26.01
CA LEU A 72 -10.29 9.21 25.55
C LEU A 72 -9.32 8.04 25.69
N ARG A 73 -9.80 6.88 26.18
CA ARG A 73 -9.02 5.65 26.20
C ARG A 73 -9.90 4.46 25.82
N GLY A 74 -9.32 3.52 25.06
CA GLY A 74 -10.05 2.34 24.59
C GLY A 74 -11.14 2.69 23.58
N VAL A 75 -10.85 3.58 22.63
CA VAL A 75 -11.76 3.85 21.52
C VAL A 75 -11.56 2.78 20.45
N HIS A 76 -12.59 1.98 20.20
CA HIS A 76 -12.57 0.94 19.19
C HIS A 76 -13.45 1.34 18.01
N LEU A 77 -12.79 1.82 16.95
CA LEU A 77 -13.44 2.21 15.70
C LEU A 77 -13.40 1.04 14.73
N GLU A 78 -14.57 0.60 14.27
CA GLU A 78 -14.66 -0.35 13.17
C GLU A 78 -15.40 0.31 11.99
N ALA A 79 -14.76 0.30 10.83
CA ALA A 79 -15.37 0.76 9.59
C ALA A 79 -15.20 -0.29 8.49
N GLY A 80 -16.26 -0.44 7.69
CA GLY A 80 -16.36 -1.43 6.63
C GLY A 80 -16.73 -0.78 5.30
N LYS A 81 -16.34 -1.40 4.20
CA LYS A 81 -16.86 -1.08 2.87
C LYS A 81 -17.60 -2.29 2.31
N GLU A 82 -18.88 -2.13 2.01
CA GLU A 82 -19.74 -3.15 1.40
C GLU A 82 -20.55 -2.54 0.25
N ASN A 83 -20.58 -3.20 -0.91
CA ASN A 83 -21.30 -2.74 -2.12
C ASN A 83 -21.02 -1.27 -2.50
N ASP A 84 -19.76 -0.86 -2.39
CA ASP A 84 -19.27 0.51 -2.64
C ASP A 84 -19.71 1.59 -1.64
N SER A 85 -20.45 1.21 -0.59
CA SER A 85 -20.81 2.08 0.53
C SER A 85 -19.88 1.84 1.72
N TRP A 86 -19.40 2.93 2.32
CA TRP A 86 -18.75 2.87 3.62
C TRP A 86 -19.80 2.85 4.73
N SER A 87 -19.55 2.04 5.75
CA SER A 87 -20.27 2.06 7.02
C SER A 87 -19.25 2.12 8.16
N ALA A 88 -19.65 2.75 9.26
CA ALA A 88 -18.88 2.78 10.49
C ALA A 88 -19.81 2.43 11.65
N ASN A 89 -19.36 1.55 12.53
CA ASN A 89 -20.13 1.12 13.69
C ASN A 89 -20.46 2.32 14.58
N GLY A 90 -21.70 2.41 15.07
CA GLY A 90 -22.21 3.53 15.88
C GLY A 90 -22.59 4.78 15.09
N PHE A 91 -22.45 4.79 13.77
CA PHE A 91 -22.85 5.88 12.88
C PHE A 91 -23.95 5.47 11.89
N GLU A 92 -24.71 4.41 12.18
CA GLU A 92 -25.71 3.84 11.26
C GLU A 92 -26.87 4.80 10.97
N GLY A 93 -27.14 5.76 11.86
CA GLY A 93 -28.14 6.83 11.69
C GLY A 93 -27.70 7.93 10.72
N PHE A 94 -26.42 7.97 10.33
CA PHE A 94 -25.84 8.97 9.44
C PHE A 94 -25.63 8.33 8.06
N SER A 95 -26.65 8.39 7.20
CA SER A 95 -26.56 7.87 5.83
C SER A 95 -25.67 8.75 4.95
N ASN A 96 -24.80 8.12 4.15
CA ASN A 96 -24.06 8.75 3.05
C ASN A 96 -24.69 8.43 1.68
N THR A 97 -26.01 8.33 1.60
CA THR A 97 -26.67 8.24 0.29
C THR A 97 -26.42 9.53 -0.51
N PRO A 98 -25.90 9.46 -1.75
CA PRO A 98 -25.57 10.65 -2.57
C PRO A 98 -26.75 11.59 -2.86
N THR A 99 -27.97 11.19 -2.52
CA THR A 99 -29.21 11.95 -2.70
C THR A 99 -29.49 12.95 -1.59
N ASP A 100 -28.79 12.89 -0.46
CA ASP A 100 -28.94 13.92 0.57
C ASP A 100 -28.15 15.16 0.17
N THR A 101 -28.88 16.26 -0.02
CA THR A 101 -28.37 17.56 -0.45
C THR A 101 -27.23 18.04 0.43
N VAL A 102 -26.01 17.87 -0.08
CA VAL A 102 -24.77 18.60 0.23
C VAL A 102 -24.50 18.75 1.73
N SER A 103 -24.00 17.69 2.36
CA SER A 103 -23.01 17.90 3.42
C SER A 103 -21.84 18.64 2.76
N GLU A 104 -21.49 19.84 3.23
CA GLU A 104 -20.33 20.56 2.71
C GLU A 104 -19.12 19.62 2.75
N PRO A 105 -18.30 19.57 1.68
CA PRO A 105 -17.13 18.71 1.67
C PRO A 105 -16.26 19.06 2.87
N PHE A 106 -15.79 18.02 3.56
CA PHE A 106 -14.93 18.19 4.72
C PHE A 106 -13.72 19.08 4.35
N THR A 107 -13.43 20.06 5.21
CA THR A 107 -12.26 20.93 5.07
C THR A 107 -11.39 20.82 6.31
N TRP A 108 -10.07 20.79 6.12
CA TRP A 108 -9.14 20.72 7.23
C TRP A 108 -8.93 22.12 7.84
N PRO A 109 -9.03 22.30 9.17
CA PRO A 109 -8.85 23.61 9.79
C PRO A 109 -7.39 24.06 9.68
N VAL A 110 -7.13 25.27 9.19
CA VAL A 110 -5.78 25.78 8.90
C VAL A 110 -5.52 27.17 9.47
N SER A 111 -6.39 27.64 10.36
CA SER A 111 -6.20 28.89 11.08
C SER A 111 -6.50 28.72 12.56
N THR A 112 -5.84 29.52 13.39
CA THR A 112 -6.12 29.57 14.83
C THR A 112 -7.56 29.99 15.11
N ALA A 113 -8.14 30.88 14.29
CA ALA A 113 -9.54 31.29 14.42
C ALA A 113 -10.52 30.12 14.23
N GLU A 114 -10.36 29.29 13.20
CA GLU A 114 -11.19 28.09 12.99
C GLU A 114 -11.07 27.11 14.17
N LEU A 115 -9.88 26.97 14.74
CA LEU A 115 -9.64 26.07 15.87
C LEU A 115 -10.23 26.60 17.19
N THR A 116 -10.64 27.88 17.28
CA THR A 116 -11.34 28.37 18.49
C THR A 116 -12.71 27.74 18.68
N ALA A 117 -13.33 27.22 17.61
CA ALA A 117 -14.59 26.50 17.68
C ALA A 117 -14.47 25.14 18.40
N ILE A 118 -13.25 24.60 18.54
CA ILE A 118 -13.01 23.35 19.26
C ILE A 118 -13.11 23.63 20.76
N PRO A 119 -14.03 22.97 21.50
CA PRO A 119 -14.37 23.37 22.86
C PRO A 119 -13.35 22.90 23.92
N PHE A 120 -12.24 22.27 23.53
CA PHE A 120 -11.19 21.78 24.43
C PHE A 120 -9.81 22.33 24.07
N GLU A 121 -8.92 22.50 25.04
CA GLU A 121 -7.52 22.92 24.80
C GLU A 121 -6.60 21.75 24.43
N ASN A 122 -6.84 20.58 25.01
CA ASN A 122 -6.07 19.37 24.77
C ASN A 122 -7.00 18.19 24.51
N LEU A 123 -6.65 17.38 23.51
CA LEU A 123 -7.28 16.10 23.24
C LEU A 123 -6.20 15.01 23.29
N THR A 124 -6.41 14.00 24.11
CA THR A 124 -5.55 12.82 24.18
C THR A 124 -6.40 11.59 23.95
N ILE A 125 -6.01 10.76 23.00
CA ILE A 125 -6.62 9.47 22.70
C ILE A 125 -5.55 8.42 22.93
N GLU A 126 -5.80 7.46 23.81
CA GLU A 126 -4.84 6.43 24.19
C GLU A 126 -5.43 5.03 24.07
N GLU A 127 -4.58 4.03 23.84
CA GLU A 127 -4.95 2.61 23.78
C GLU A 127 -6.17 2.34 22.89
N SER A 128 -6.23 3.04 21.77
CA SER A 128 -7.36 2.98 20.86
C SER A 128 -6.99 2.19 19.61
N SER A 129 -7.97 1.68 18.89
CA SER A 129 -7.74 0.94 17.66
C SER A 129 -8.73 1.31 16.58
N LEU A 130 -8.24 1.31 15.34
CA LEU A 130 -9.04 1.47 14.14
C LEU A 130 -8.93 0.18 13.32
N LYS A 131 -10.06 -0.46 13.09
CA LYS A 131 -10.18 -1.63 12.23
C LYS A 131 -10.92 -1.27 10.97
N LEU A 132 -10.29 -1.49 9.84
CA LEU A 132 -10.82 -1.21 8.52
C LEU A 132 -10.99 -2.54 7.78
N THR A 133 -12.19 -2.78 7.26
CA THR A 133 -12.49 -4.01 6.50
C THR A 133 -13.07 -3.64 5.14
N THR A 134 -12.38 -4.02 4.07
CA THR A 134 -12.88 -3.89 2.71
C THR A 134 -12.82 -5.26 2.00
N PRO A 135 -13.41 -5.41 0.80
CA PRO A 135 -13.27 -6.65 0.04
C PRO A 135 -11.82 -6.97 -0.33
N ASP A 136 -11.01 -5.94 -0.56
CA ASP A 136 -9.64 -6.09 -1.11
C ASP A 136 -8.56 -6.07 -0.02
N TRP A 137 -8.81 -5.41 1.12
CA TRP A 137 -7.84 -5.26 2.19
C TRP A 137 -8.48 -5.10 3.58
N LYS A 138 -7.74 -5.49 4.61
CA LYS A 138 -8.10 -5.28 6.02
C LYS A 138 -6.94 -4.65 6.76
N ALA A 139 -7.22 -3.79 7.74
CA ALA A 139 -6.20 -3.19 8.59
C ALA A 139 -6.67 -3.15 10.03
N GLU A 140 -5.75 -3.38 10.96
CA GLU A 140 -5.92 -3.16 12.38
C GLU A 140 -4.79 -2.25 12.88
N LEU A 141 -5.19 -1.04 13.25
CA LEU A 141 -4.29 0.10 13.49
C LEU A 141 -4.48 0.55 14.94
N PRO A 142 -3.71 0.02 15.91
CA PRO A 142 -3.67 0.59 17.24
C PRO A 142 -3.03 1.98 17.19
N PHE A 143 -3.63 2.96 17.86
CA PHE A 143 -3.16 4.33 17.83
C PHE A 143 -3.30 5.06 19.16
N ASN A 144 -2.39 6.01 19.35
CA ASN A 144 -2.51 7.10 20.29
C ASN A 144 -2.45 8.42 19.52
N LEU A 145 -3.30 9.35 19.88
CA LEU A 145 -3.37 10.68 19.28
C LEU A 145 -3.26 11.73 20.37
N ARG A 146 -2.48 12.78 20.14
CA ARG A 146 -2.47 13.96 21.01
C ARG A 146 -2.61 15.20 20.16
N TRP A 147 -3.52 16.06 20.56
CA TRP A 147 -3.75 17.35 19.96
C TRP A 147 -3.73 18.43 21.04
N LYS A 148 -3.14 19.57 20.71
CA LYS A 148 -3.07 20.75 21.57
C LYS A 148 -3.43 21.98 20.76
N LYS A 149 -4.27 22.86 21.33
CA LYS A 149 -4.72 24.08 20.67
C LYS A 149 -3.69 25.22 20.69
N GLY A 150 -2.99 25.46 21.80
CA GLY A 150 -2.24 26.72 21.98
C GLY A 150 -0.83 26.60 22.57
N PRO A 151 0.04 27.62 22.35
CA PRO A 151 -0.14 28.79 21.47
C PRO A 151 0.07 28.49 19.98
N THR A 152 0.76 27.39 19.66
CA THR A 152 0.89 26.86 18.30
C THR A 152 0.21 25.49 18.28
N PRO A 153 -0.88 25.32 17.52
CA PRO A 153 -1.57 24.04 17.46
C PRO A 153 -0.63 22.91 17.04
N THR A 154 -0.68 21.80 17.75
CA THR A 154 0.13 20.61 17.45
C THR A 154 -0.73 19.37 17.41
N LEU A 155 -0.43 18.47 16.49
CA LEU A 155 -1.02 17.15 16.38
C LEU A 155 0.12 16.12 16.37
N SER A 156 0.00 15.08 17.15
CA SER A 156 0.94 13.96 17.13
C SER A 156 0.21 12.64 17.20
N TYR A 157 0.70 11.68 16.45
CA TYR A 157 0.18 10.33 16.35
C TYR A 157 1.31 9.34 16.54
N THR A 158 1.01 8.26 17.25
CA THR A 158 1.91 7.11 17.37
C THR A 158 1.09 5.84 17.33
N SER A 159 1.56 4.83 16.61
CA SER A 159 0.98 3.49 16.61
C SER A 159 1.89 2.51 17.35
N LEU A 160 1.27 1.44 17.86
CA LEU A 160 1.97 0.20 18.17
C LEU A 160 2.08 -0.67 16.91
N ALA A 161 2.49 -1.92 17.10
CA ALA A 161 2.52 -2.92 16.03
C ALA A 161 1.14 -2.99 15.36
N SER A 162 1.12 -2.67 14.08
CA SER A 162 -0.09 -2.62 13.26
C SER A 162 -0.06 -3.76 12.25
N GLU A 163 -1.23 -4.32 11.96
CA GLU A 163 -1.39 -5.40 11.00
C GLU A 163 -2.20 -4.90 9.80
N LEU A 164 -1.67 -5.14 8.62
CA LEU A 164 -2.28 -4.79 7.36
C LEU A 164 -2.30 -6.03 6.47
N HIS A 165 -3.48 -6.40 5.99
CA HIS A 165 -3.67 -7.45 5.01
C HIS A 165 -4.05 -6.79 3.70
N LEU A 166 -3.07 -6.60 2.81
CA LEU A 166 -3.30 -6.22 1.43
C LEU A 166 -3.55 -7.53 0.66
N GLY A 167 -4.80 -7.97 0.64
CA GLY A 167 -5.15 -9.28 0.14
C GLY A 167 -4.67 -10.44 1.02
N THR A 168 -3.93 -11.38 0.43
CA THR A 168 -3.38 -12.55 1.13
C THR A 168 -2.03 -12.29 1.80
N VAL A 169 -1.40 -11.13 1.53
CA VAL A 169 -0.05 -10.85 2.01
C VAL A 169 -0.13 -10.08 3.34
N PRO A 170 0.20 -10.73 4.47
CA PRO A 170 0.23 -10.05 5.75
C PRO A 170 1.44 -9.13 5.82
N THR A 171 1.18 -7.87 6.13
CA THR A 171 2.18 -6.84 6.35
C THR A 171 2.06 -6.34 7.78
N THR A 172 3.17 -6.38 8.52
CA THR A 172 3.22 -5.83 9.88
C THR A 172 4.08 -4.58 9.89
N ILE A 173 3.63 -3.56 10.61
CA ILE A 173 4.37 -2.32 10.80
C ILE A 173 4.65 -2.18 12.29
N LYS A 174 5.92 -2.23 12.71
CA LYS A 174 6.28 -2.18 14.14
C LYS A 174 5.87 -0.86 14.79
N ARG A 175 6.05 0.25 14.08
CA ARG A 175 5.76 1.59 14.59
C ARG A 175 5.49 2.54 13.44
N MET A 176 4.46 3.36 13.59
CA MET A 176 4.23 4.55 12.78
C MET A 176 4.15 5.74 13.73
N ALA A 177 4.74 6.86 13.34
CA ALA A 177 4.55 8.12 14.03
C ALA A 177 4.46 9.25 13.03
N PHE A 178 3.65 10.24 13.37
CA PHE A 178 3.72 11.53 12.71
C PHE A 178 3.48 12.63 13.72
N ASP A 179 4.07 13.78 13.45
CA ASP A 179 3.82 15.02 14.17
C ASP A 179 3.57 16.14 13.18
N ALA A 180 2.71 17.08 13.53
CA ALA A 180 2.39 18.22 12.71
C ALA A 180 2.14 19.44 13.59
N LYS A 181 2.53 20.61 13.09
CA LYS A 181 2.29 21.91 13.71
C LYS A 181 1.62 22.82 12.72
N LEU A 182 0.64 23.60 13.20
CA LEU A 182 0.01 24.60 12.36
C LEU A 182 0.98 25.77 12.13
N ASN A 183 1.17 26.12 10.86
CA ASN A 183 1.72 27.40 10.44
C ASN A 183 0.56 28.33 10.03
N PRO A 184 0.16 29.30 10.88
CA PRO A 184 -0.99 30.15 10.60
C PRO A 184 -0.78 31.09 9.41
N GLU A 185 0.46 31.53 9.17
CA GLU A 185 0.80 32.44 8.06
C GLU A 185 0.68 31.72 6.71
N ALA A 186 1.21 30.49 6.64
CA ALA A 186 1.12 29.65 5.46
C ALA A 186 -0.26 28.97 5.29
N LYS A 187 -1.14 29.06 6.29
CA LYS A 187 -2.42 28.34 6.36
C LYS A 187 -2.27 26.85 6.06
N ARG A 188 -1.30 26.23 6.73
CA ARG A 188 -0.91 24.83 6.47
C ARG A 188 -0.38 24.20 7.74
N TRP A 189 -0.67 22.91 7.93
CA TRP A 189 0.02 22.07 8.89
C TRP A 189 1.26 21.48 8.25
N ASP A 190 2.38 21.56 8.95
CA ASP A 190 3.67 21.03 8.51
C ASP A 190 4.19 20.05 9.55
N GLY A 191 4.73 18.93 9.07
CA GLY A 191 5.03 17.81 9.94
C GLY A 191 5.98 16.78 9.35
N ASN A 192 6.41 15.87 10.19
CA ASN A 192 7.21 14.73 9.80
C ASN A 192 6.45 13.44 10.04
N TRP A 193 6.79 12.42 9.26
CA TRP A 193 6.31 11.07 9.49
C TRP A 193 7.49 10.10 9.46
N GLU A 194 7.33 9.00 10.19
CA GLU A 194 8.27 7.91 10.26
C GLU A 194 7.52 6.58 10.39
N MET A 195 8.05 5.54 9.76
CA MET A 195 7.54 4.18 9.84
C MET A 195 8.72 3.23 9.95
N ASP A 196 8.70 2.35 10.95
CA ASP A 196 9.76 1.41 11.22
C ASP A 196 9.25 -0.03 11.21
N GLY A 197 10.15 -0.94 10.84
CA GLY A 197 9.91 -2.37 10.97
C GLY A 197 8.78 -2.86 10.08
N ILE A 198 8.70 -2.35 8.85
CA ILE A 198 7.74 -2.82 7.85
C ILE A 198 8.21 -4.18 7.36
N GLN A 199 7.42 -5.21 7.60
CA GLN A 199 7.72 -6.58 7.21
C GLN A 199 6.57 -7.12 6.37
N VAL A 200 6.90 -7.58 5.17
CA VAL A 200 5.96 -8.23 4.26
C VAL A 200 6.22 -9.74 4.39
N LYS A 201 5.30 -10.45 5.02
CA LYS A 201 5.39 -11.91 5.19
C LYS A 201 4.77 -12.60 3.98
N ASP A 202 5.29 -13.77 3.64
CA ASP A 202 4.78 -14.62 2.55
C ASP A 202 4.74 -13.92 1.18
N ALA A 203 5.56 -12.88 1.01
CA ALA A 203 5.77 -12.26 -0.29
C ALA A 203 6.44 -13.27 -1.24
N PRO A 204 6.04 -13.34 -2.52
CA PRO A 204 6.65 -14.27 -3.47
C PRO A 204 8.15 -14.04 -3.68
N LEU A 205 8.62 -12.82 -3.39
CA LEU A 205 10.04 -12.48 -3.32
C LEU A 205 10.38 -11.98 -1.92
N PRO A 206 11.54 -12.38 -1.35
CA PRO A 206 11.94 -11.98 -0.02
C PRO A 206 12.15 -10.46 0.03
N VAL A 207 11.26 -9.77 0.73
CA VAL A 207 11.37 -8.32 0.95
C VAL A 207 12.05 -8.12 2.31
N PRO A 208 13.22 -7.45 2.37
CA PRO A 208 13.87 -7.16 3.64
C PRO A 208 12.98 -6.21 4.48
N THR A 209 13.27 -6.13 5.78
CA THR A 209 12.58 -5.15 6.62
C THR A 209 12.84 -3.74 6.10
N LEU A 210 11.77 -2.97 5.89
CA LEU A 210 11.84 -1.60 5.41
C LEU A 210 11.59 -0.61 6.55
N GLN A 211 12.16 0.58 6.38
CA GLN A 211 11.90 1.77 7.18
C GLN A 211 11.64 2.94 6.24
N GLY A 212 10.82 3.89 6.66
CA GLY A 212 10.49 5.06 5.86
C GLY A 212 10.32 6.29 6.70
N ASN A 213 10.51 7.43 6.05
CA ASN A 213 10.33 8.73 6.66
C ASN A 213 10.07 9.81 5.61
N GLY A 214 9.54 10.93 6.06
CA GLY A 214 9.35 12.08 5.20
C GLY A 214 8.60 13.23 5.85
N ILE A 215 7.86 13.95 5.02
CA ILE A 215 7.16 15.18 5.37
C ILE A 215 5.68 15.01 5.06
N LEU A 216 4.85 15.46 6.00
CA LEU A 216 3.41 15.62 5.86
C LEU A 216 3.13 17.11 5.75
N SER A 217 2.25 17.49 4.83
CA SER A 217 1.64 18.81 4.84
C SER A 217 0.14 18.74 4.60
N ALA A 218 -0.63 19.55 5.34
CA ALA A 218 -2.08 19.60 5.19
C ALA A 218 -2.56 21.05 5.06
N THR A 219 -3.21 21.35 3.96
CA THR A 219 -3.92 22.61 3.73
C THR A 219 -5.43 22.37 3.89
N ARG A 220 -6.24 23.40 3.66
CA ARG A 220 -7.70 23.29 3.74
C ARG A 220 -8.28 22.17 2.87
N ASP A 221 -7.76 22.00 1.66
CA ASP A 221 -8.37 21.16 0.62
C ASP A 221 -7.57 19.89 0.31
N VAL A 222 -6.31 19.82 0.74
CA VAL A 222 -5.40 18.74 0.39
C VAL A 222 -4.47 18.36 1.53
N VAL A 223 -4.27 17.06 1.68
CA VAL A 223 -3.15 16.46 2.42
C VAL A 223 -2.15 15.89 1.44
N GLU A 224 -0.89 16.24 1.63
CA GLU A 224 0.23 15.71 0.86
C GLU A 224 1.24 15.06 1.80
N VAL A 225 1.61 13.82 1.50
CA VAL A 225 2.64 13.06 2.22
C VAL A 225 3.73 12.74 1.22
N THR A 226 4.93 13.23 1.49
CA THR A 226 6.13 12.97 0.68
C THR A 226 7.15 12.23 1.51
N GLY A 227 7.96 11.38 0.89
CA GLY A 227 9.07 10.72 1.57
C GLY A 227 9.42 9.42 0.87
N GLY A 228 10.15 8.57 1.57
CA GLY A 228 10.63 7.34 0.97
C GLY A 228 10.79 6.20 1.95
N PHE A 229 10.91 5.00 1.38
CA PHE A 229 11.20 3.76 2.09
C PHE A 229 12.53 3.21 1.64
N LYS A 230 13.24 2.57 2.56
CA LYS A 230 14.50 1.87 2.27
C LYS A 230 14.70 0.64 3.14
N SER A 231 15.43 -0.34 2.63
CA SER A 231 16.01 -1.41 3.42
C SER A 231 17.27 -0.93 4.17
N ALA A 232 17.71 -1.69 5.16
CA ALA A 232 18.90 -1.37 5.96
C ALA A 232 20.19 -1.32 5.12
N ASP A 233 20.31 -2.19 4.11
CA ASP A 233 21.40 -2.25 3.15
C ASP A 233 21.22 -1.29 1.95
N THR A 234 20.12 -0.53 1.92
CA THR A 234 19.75 0.45 0.88
C THR A 234 19.55 -0.12 -0.52
N THR A 235 19.45 -1.44 -0.66
CA THR A 235 19.22 -2.11 -1.95
C THR A 235 17.77 -1.98 -2.42
N TYR A 236 16.82 -1.93 -1.49
CA TYR A 236 15.42 -1.55 -1.76
C TYR A 236 15.26 -0.08 -1.43
N ARG A 237 14.76 0.70 -2.39
CA ARG A 237 14.49 2.13 -2.23
C ARG A 237 13.21 2.51 -2.96
N SER A 238 12.43 3.40 -2.38
CA SER A 238 11.26 3.99 -3.02
C SER A 238 11.06 5.41 -2.52
N ASP A 239 10.76 6.33 -3.43
CA ASP A 239 10.40 7.72 -3.17
C ASP A 239 8.97 7.93 -3.69
N LEU A 240 8.11 8.50 -2.85
CA LEU A 240 6.69 8.61 -3.13
C LEU A 240 6.09 9.95 -2.70
N THR A 241 4.93 10.23 -3.29
CA THR A 241 4.06 11.34 -2.92
C THR A 241 2.62 10.86 -2.94
N LEU A 242 1.98 10.81 -1.77
CA LEU A 242 0.55 10.62 -1.64
C LEU A 242 -0.11 12.00 -1.60
N ARG A 243 -1.12 12.22 -2.44
CA ARG A 243 -1.90 13.45 -2.44
C ARG A 243 -3.39 13.12 -2.36
N TYR A 244 -4.03 13.53 -1.27
CA TYR A 244 -5.44 13.29 -0.98
C TYR A 244 -6.22 14.61 -1.03
N LEU A 245 -7.23 14.68 -1.90
CA LEU A 245 -8.08 15.85 -2.10
C LEU A 245 -9.41 15.65 -1.38
N PHE A 246 -9.70 16.42 -0.32
CA PHE A 246 -10.89 16.20 0.50
C PHE A 246 -12.20 16.40 -0.27
N ALA A 247 -12.27 17.46 -1.08
CA ALA A 247 -13.47 17.77 -1.87
C ALA A 247 -13.63 16.91 -3.13
N ASN A 248 -12.57 16.23 -3.57
CA ASN A 248 -12.57 15.38 -4.76
C ASN A 248 -11.75 14.10 -4.50
N PRO A 249 -12.18 13.21 -3.56
CA PRO A 249 -11.40 12.03 -3.18
C PRO A 249 -11.04 11.13 -4.37
N GLU A 250 -11.87 11.10 -5.42
CA GLU A 250 -11.67 10.36 -6.66
C GLU A 250 -10.48 10.85 -7.51
N LYS A 251 -10.02 12.09 -7.30
CA LYS A 251 -8.84 12.65 -7.95
C LYS A 251 -7.55 12.41 -7.15
N SER A 252 -7.67 11.82 -5.96
CA SER A 252 -6.54 11.48 -5.10
C SER A 252 -5.68 10.39 -5.74
N ALA A 253 -4.37 10.46 -5.51
CA ALA A 253 -3.44 9.51 -6.08
C ALA A 253 -2.17 9.37 -5.23
N LEU A 254 -1.57 8.19 -5.33
CA LEU A 254 -0.18 7.94 -4.97
C LEU A 254 0.68 8.12 -6.22
N THR A 255 1.80 8.81 -6.08
CA THR A 255 2.82 8.93 -7.15
C THR A 255 4.10 8.31 -6.65
N ILE A 256 4.58 7.27 -7.32
CA ILE A 256 5.91 6.70 -7.12
C ILE A 256 6.86 7.50 -8.01
N GLN A 257 7.73 8.30 -7.40
CA GLN A 257 8.68 9.13 -8.11
C GLN A 257 9.81 8.26 -8.67
N ALA A 258 10.36 7.41 -7.80
CA ALA A 258 11.36 6.41 -8.14
C ALA A 258 11.20 5.21 -7.21
N MET A 259 11.38 4.01 -7.74
CA MET A 259 11.49 2.79 -6.95
C MET A 259 12.55 1.90 -7.57
N LEU A 260 13.39 1.32 -6.73
CA LEU A 260 14.56 0.52 -7.10
C LEU A 260 14.64 -0.69 -6.18
N LEU A 261 14.83 -1.88 -6.75
CA LEU A 261 14.98 -3.12 -6.00
C LEU A 261 15.86 -4.14 -6.73
N PRO A 262 16.53 -5.06 -6.00
CA PRO A 262 17.26 -6.16 -6.59
C PRO A 262 16.33 -7.18 -7.24
N TRP A 263 16.70 -7.69 -8.40
CA TRP A 263 15.99 -8.79 -9.07
C TRP A 263 16.93 -9.57 -9.96
N ASN A 264 16.99 -10.89 -9.79
CA ASN A 264 17.83 -11.80 -10.58
C ASN A 264 19.28 -11.29 -10.75
N GLU A 265 19.91 -10.93 -9.62
CA GLU A 265 21.28 -10.38 -9.51
C GLU A 265 21.51 -9.00 -10.17
N GLY A 266 20.48 -8.45 -10.81
CA GLY A 266 20.47 -7.08 -11.33
C GLY A 266 19.55 -6.18 -10.52
N THR A 267 18.99 -5.18 -11.19
CA THR A 267 18.11 -4.20 -10.56
C THR A 267 16.88 -3.94 -11.44
N LEU A 268 15.72 -3.90 -10.79
CA LEU A 268 14.50 -3.34 -11.37
C LEU A 268 14.29 -1.93 -10.86
N ALA A 269 13.93 -1.03 -11.77
CA ALA A 269 13.59 0.33 -11.44
C ALA A 269 12.30 0.77 -12.14
N VAL A 270 11.57 1.67 -11.50
CA VAL A 270 10.38 2.31 -12.08
C VAL A 270 10.35 3.76 -11.65
N HIS A 271 9.87 4.64 -12.53
CA HIS A 271 9.89 6.08 -12.31
C HIS A 271 8.55 6.71 -12.70
N ASN A 272 8.15 7.74 -11.96
CA ASN A 272 7.00 8.61 -12.27
C ASN A 272 5.68 7.85 -12.53
N VAL A 273 5.35 6.87 -11.70
CA VAL A 273 4.09 6.13 -11.80
C VAL A 273 3.04 6.78 -10.93
N ARG A 274 1.95 7.23 -11.54
CA ARG A 274 0.78 7.76 -10.83
C ARG A 274 -0.29 6.68 -10.72
N ILE A 275 -0.70 6.40 -9.49
CA ILE A 275 -1.70 5.40 -9.11
C ILE A 275 -2.88 6.15 -8.48
N PRO A 276 -3.97 6.39 -9.23
CA PRO A 276 -5.20 6.93 -8.68
C PRO A 276 -5.80 5.99 -7.62
N PHE A 277 -6.42 6.53 -6.58
CA PHE A 277 -7.10 5.69 -5.56
C PHE A 277 -8.40 5.08 -6.06
N THR A 278 -9.04 5.74 -7.03
CA THR A 278 -10.17 5.20 -7.79
C THR A 278 -9.71 4.90 -9.21
N THR A 279 -9.26 3.67 -9.44
CA THR A 279 -8.76 3.23 -10.75
C THR A 279 -9.93 2.95 -11.69
N THR A 280 -10.25 3.89 -12.55
CA THR A 280 -11.24 3.73 -13.64
C THR A 280 -10.60 3.50 -15.01
N SER A 281 -9.27 3.60 -15.09
CA SER A 281 -8.50 3.51 -16.33
C SER A 281 -7.21 2.74 -16.12
N ASP A 282 -6.60 2.32 -17.23
CA ASP A 282 -5.33 1.60 -17.24
C ASP A 282 -4.19 2.45 -16.67
N ILE A 283 -3.40 1.87 -15.77
CA ILE A 283 -2.13 2.45 -15.30
C ILE A 283 -1.03 1.90 -16.19
N LYS A 284 -0.24 2.78 -16.79
CA LYS A 284 0.91 2.41 -17.62
C LYS A 284 2.19 2.74 -16.90
N LEU A 285 3.14 1.83 -16.91
CA LEU A 285 4.46 2.01 -16.32
C LEU A 285 5.51 1.27 -17.12
N ASP A 286 6.72 1.82 -17.15
CA ASP A 286 7.87 1.19 -17.78
C ASP A 286 8.78 0.65 -16.69
N LEU A 287 8.93 -0.68 -16.64
CA LEU A 287 9.90 -1.33 -15.77
C LEU A 287 11.26 -1.30 -16.46
N GLU A 288 12.20 -0.59 -15.87
CA GLU A 288 13.58 -0.57 -16.31
C GLU A 288 14.34 -1.72 -15.67
N VAL A 289 14.97 -2.55 -16.50
CA VAL A 289 15.75 -3.71 -16.09
C VAL A 289 17.21 -3.41 -16.34
N ARG A 290 18.05 -3.55 -15.33
CA ARG A 290 19.49 -3.25 -15.41
C ARG A 290 20.33 -4.44 -14.97
N HIS A 291 21.26 -4.85 -15.82
CA HIS A 291 22.33 -5.78 -15.49
C HIS A 291 21.85 -7.11 -14.89
N VAL A 292 20.69 -7.60 -15.33
CA VAL A 292 20.10 -8.86 -14.83
C VAL A 292 20.88 -10.04 -15.38
N SER A 293 21.17 -11.01 -14.52
CA SER A 293 21.90 -12.23 -14.90
C SER A 293 21.08 -13.08 -15.87
N VAL A 294 21.64 -13.35 -17.06
CA VAL A 294 21.02 -14.27 -18.03
C VAL A 294 20.96 -15.67 -17.45
N GLU A 295 21.96 -16.05 -16.65
CA GLU A 295 22.00 -17.34 -15.96
C GLU A 295 20.80 -17.51 -15.02
N ALA A 296 20.56 -16.52 -14.15
CA ALA A 296 19.45 -16.57 -13.19
C ALA A 296 18.08 -16.69 -13.88
N LEU A 297 17.89 -15.98 -15.00
CA LEU A 297 16.67 -16.07 -15.81
C LEU A 297 16.51 -17.47 -16.42
N MET A 298 17.58 -18.00 -17.03
CA MET A 298 17.56 -19.31 -17.69
C MET A 298 17.38 -20.46 -16.71
N GLN A 299 18.01 -20.40 -15.54
CA GLN A 299 17.85 -21.38 -14.47
C GLN A 299 16.39 -21.48 -14.02
N THR A 300 15.73 -20.32 -13.83
CA THR A 300 14.31 -20.23 -13.48
C THR A 300 13.42 -20.85 -14.58
N LEU A 301 13.64 -20.45 -15.83
CA LEU A 301 12.84 -20.89 -16.98
C LEU A 301 12.99 -22.38 -17.32
N THR A 302 14.20 -22.91 -17.17
CA THR A 302 14.54 -24.28 -17.63
C THR A 302 14.54 -25.30 -16.49
N LYS A 303 14.27 -24.88 -15.25
CA LYS A 303 14.41 -25.69 -14.03
C LYS A 303 15.84 -26.24 -13.90
N ASN A 304 16.81 -25.34 -13.97
CA ASN A 304 18.26 -25.61 -13.87
C ASN A 304 18.84 -26.53 -14.97
N ARG A 305 18.21 -26.58 -16.15
CA ARG A 305 18.72 -27.37 -17.29
C ARG A 305 19.47 -26.55 -18.33
N ALA A 306 19.65 -25.26 -18.09
CA ALA A 306 20.45 -24.39 -18.92
C ALA A 306 21.32 -23.50 -18.05
N SER A 307 22.52 -23.21 -18.54
CA SER A 307 23.41 -22.18 -18.02
C SER A 307 23.70 -21.16 -19.12
N ALA A 308 24.03 -19.95 -18.70
CA ALA A 308 24.39 -18.89 -19.60
C ALA A 308 25.38 -17.95 -18.91
N THR A 309 26.08 -17.12 -19.68
CA THR A 309 26.88 -16.02 -19.16
C THR A 309 26.34 -14.70 -19.66
N GLY A 310 26.78 -13.61 -19.04
CA GLY A 310 26.41 -12.25 -19.42
C GLY A 310 25.20 -11.72 -18.67
N ARG A 311 24.85 -10.48 -18.99
CA ARG A 311 23.79 -9.71 -18.36
C ARG A 311 22.91 -9.06 -19.41
N VAL A 312 21.66 -8.80 -19.07
CA VAL A 312 20.69 -8.13 -19.94
C VAL A 312 20.11 -6.89 -19.27
N SER A 313 19.87 -5.89 -20.11
CA SER A 313 19.24 -4.62 -19.71
C SER A 313 18.20 -4.21 -20.75
N GLY A 314 17.21 -3.41 -20.34
CA GLY A 314 16.17 -2.94 -21.24
C GLY A 314 14.94 -2.44 -20.50
N THR A 315 13.80 -2.45 -21.19
CA THR A 315 12.55 -1.91 -20.66
C THR A 315 11.40 -2.84 -20.95
N ILE A 316 10.53 -3.00 -19.95
CA ILE A 316 9.32 -3.81 -20.01
C ILE A 316 8.12 -2.89 -19.76
N PRO A 317 7.41 -2.45 -20.82
CA PRO A 317 6.18 -1.69 -20.66
C PRO A 317 5.07 -2.57 -20.08
N VAL A 318 4.48 -2.13 -18.98
CA VAL A 318 3.40 -2.82 -18.27
C VAL A 318 2.15 -1.95 -18.23
N ILE A 319 1.00 -2.58 -18.47
CA ILE A 319 -0.32 -1.98 -18.37
C ILE A 319 -1.10 -2.72 -17.28
N ILE A 320 -1.42 -2.04 -16.19
CA ILE A 320 -2.28 -2.54 -15.12
C ILE A 320 -3.71 -2.09 -15.41
N LYS A 321 -4.65 -3.02 -15.45
CA LYS A 321 -6.08 -2.78 -15.69
C LYS A 321 -6.81 -2.42 -14.39
N PRO A 322 -8.00 -1.80 -14.48
CA PRO A 322 -8.83 -1.51 -13.30
C PRO A 322 -9.18 -2.75 -12.43
N ASP A 323 -9.27 -3.92 -13.06
CA ASP A 323 -9.51 -5.20 -12.38
C ASP A 323 -8.27 -5.74 -11.66
N GLY A 324 -7.14 -5.03 -11.70
CA GLY A 324 -5.84 -5.45 -11.17
C GLY A 324 -4.98 -6.15 -12.22
N SER A 325 -5.59 -6.87 -13.18
CA SER A 325 -4.83 -7.67 -14.14
C SER A 325 -3.83 -6.82 -14.94
N PHE A 326 -2.62 -7.33 -15.14
CA PHE A 326 -1.59 -6.63 -15.89
C PHE A 326 -1.34 -7.29 -17.25
N LEU A 327 -0.80 -6.51 -18.18
CA LEU A 327 -0.36 -6.93 -19.51
C LEU A 327 1.02 -6.36 -19.77
N ILE A 328 1.90 -7.16 -20.35
CA ILE A 328 3.20 -6.70 -20.84
C ILE A 328 3.07 -6.36 -22.32
N HIS A 329 3.51 -5.17 -22.72
CA HIS A 329 3.44 -4.71 -24.09
C HIS A 329 4.84 -4.57 -24.68
N ALA A 330 5.24 -5.53 -25.52
CA ALA A 330 6.49 -5.48 -26.29
C ALA A 330 7.74 -5.13 -25.45
N GLY A 331 7.92 -5.81 -24.32
CA GLY A 331 9.13 -5.69 -23.51
C GLY A 331 10.34 -6.27 -24.25
N SER A 332 11.50 -5.64 -24.10
CA SER A 332 12.74 -6.07 -24.76
C SER A 332 13.93 -5.85 -23.85
N LEU A 333 14.70 -6.91 -23.64
CA LEU A 333 16.00 -6.89 -22.98
C LEU A 333 17.07 -7.31 -23.96
N THR A 334 18.21 -6.64 -23.95
CA THR A 334 19.36 -6.97 -24.79
C THR A 334 20.55 -7.30 -23.92
N ALA A 335 21.36 -8.27 -24.34
CA ALA A 335 22.59 -8.57 -23.63
C ALA A 335 23.54 -7.38 -23.70
N ASP A 336 24.12 -7.04 -22.55
CA ASP A 336 25.06 -5.93 -22.41
C ASP A 336 26.34 -6.23 -23.19
N GLU A 337 26.74 -7.51 -23.26
CA GLU A 337 27.95 -8.01 -23.91
C GLU A 337 27.73 -9.42 -24.50
N PRO A 338 28.59 -9.88 -25.45
CA PRO A 338 28.62 -11.26 -25.91
C PRO A 338 28.86 -12.27 -24.76
N GLY A 339 28.43 -13.52 -24.96
CA GLY A 339 28.58 -14.56 -23.95
C GLY A 339 28.31 -15.96 -24.48
N THR A 340 27.96 -16.86 -23.57
CA THR A 340 27.75 -18.29 -23.85
C THR A 340 26.41 -18.76 -23.30
N ILE A 341 25.81 -19.72 -23.99
CA ILE A 341 24.61 -20.46 -23.56
C ILE A 341 24.91 -21.94 -23.70
N ALA A 342 24.63 -22.71 -22.66
CA ALA A 342 24.69 -24.17 -22.67
C ALA A 342 23.34 -24.72 -22.18
N VAL A 343 22.65 -25.46 -23.02
CA VAL A 343 21.38 -26.12 -22.69
C VAL A 343 21.60 -27.62 -22.69
N SER A 344 21.13 -28.27 -21.64
CA SER A 344 21.22 -29.72 -21.53
C SER A 344 20.43 -30.40 -22.65
N PRO A 345 21.00 -31.41 -23.34
CA PRO A 345 20.37 -32.10 -24.46
C PRO A 345 18.95 -32.62 -24.19
N ASP A 346 18.69 -33.09 -22.96
CA ASP A 346 17.42 -33.61 -22.47
C ASP A 346 16.36 -32.52 -22.20
N ALA A 347 16.76 -31.23 -22.14
CA ALA A 347 15.86 -30.11 -21.92
C ALA A 347 15.03 -29.75 -23.16
N ILE A 348 15.45 -30.21 -24.34
CA ILE A 348 14.80 -29.92 -25.62
C ILE A 348 14.14 -31.21 -26.12
N PRO A 349 12.83 -31.41 -25.92
CA PRO A 349 12.14 -32.62 -26.36
C PRO A 349 11.97 -32.65 -27.89
N GLY A 350 12.09 -33.83 -28.49
CA GLY A 350 11.83 -34.06 -29.91
C GLY A 350 12.92 -34.89 -30.61
N ASP A 351 12.48 -35.73 -31.55
CA ASP A 351 13.32 -36.76 -32.18
C ASP A 351 13.57 -36.52 -33.68
N ASN A 352 13.32 -35.31 -34.17
CA ASN A 352 13.59 -34.98 -35.58
C ASN A 352 15.00 -34.39 -35.77
N ALA A 353 15.54 -34.49 -36.99
CA ALA A 353 16.90 -34.08 -37.32
C ALA A 353 17.16 -32.57 -37.08
N SER A 354 16.14 -31.72 -37.25
CA SER A 354 16.24 -30.28 -36.98
C SER A 354 16.39 -29.99 -35.48
N VAL A 355 15.71 -30.76 -34.63
CA VAL A 355 15.83 -30.66 -33.17
C VAL A 355 17.20 -31.16 -32.70
N ALA A 356 17.72 -32.24 -33.30
CA ALA A 356 19.08 -32.71 -33.01
C ALA A 356 20.13 -31.62 -33.31
N LEU A 357 20.02 -30.93 -34.45
CA LEU A 357 20.88 -29.80 -34.80
C LEU A 357 20.82 -28.67 -33.77
N VAL A 358 19.62 -28.27 -33.33
CA VAL A 358 19.44 -27.22 -32.31
C VAL A 358 20.03 -27.65 -30.96
N ARG A 359 19.85 -28.92 -30.60
CA ARG A 359 20.38 -29.50 -29.37
C ARG A 359 21.90 -29.46 -29.35
N ASP A 360 22.54 -29.91 -30.43
CA ASP A 360 24.00 -29.88 -30.57
C ASP A 360 24.51 -28.43 -30.55
N MET A 361 23.85 -27.52 -31.28
CA MET A 361 24.19 -26.09 -31.29
C MET A 361 24.16 -25.46 -29.90
N LEU A 362 23.13 -25.76 -29.10
CA LEU A 362 22.95 -25.15 -27.78
C LEU A 362 23.83 -25.76 -26.68
N THR A 363 24.63 -26.80 -26.94
CA THR A 363 25.54 -27.37 -25.93
C THR A 363 26.66 -26.41 -25.49
N ASN A 364 27.13 -25.55 -26.40
CA ASN A 364 28.19 -24.56 -26.17
C ASN A 364 28.05 -23.38 -27.15
N LEU A 365 26.87 -22.74 -27.17
CA LEU A 365 26.59 -21.65 -28.10
C LEU A 365 27.26 -20.36 -27.61
N HIS A 366 28.16 -19.79 -28.42
CA HIS A 366 28.78 -18.49 -28.16
C HIS A 366 27.97 -17.42 -28.90
N TYR A 367 27.19 -16.63 -28.16
CA TYR A 367 26.35 -15.59 -28.73
C TYR A 367 27.11 -14.27 -28.84
N LYS A 368 26.92 -13.60 -29.98
CA LYS A 368 27.34 -12.20 -30.20
C LYS A 368 26.22 -11.23 -29.90
N LEU A 369 24.99 -11.64 -30.18
CA LEU A 369 23.79 -10.89 -29.83
C LEU A 369 22.80 -11.83 -29.16
N LEU A 370 22.22 -11.35 -28.07
CA LEU A 370 21.13 -11.99 -27.37
C LEU A 370 20.08 -10.91 -27.07
N SER A 371 18.84 -11.18 -27.46
CA SER A 371 17.68 -10.35 -27.15
C SER A 371 16.57 -11.22 -26.58
N ILE A 372 15.91 -10.73 -25.54
CA ILE A 372 14.78 -11.37 -24.86
C ILE A 372 13.57 -10.47 -25.05
N GLY A 373 12.63 -10.89 -25.89
CA GLY A 373 11.34 -10.24 -26.09
C GLY A 373 10.28 -10.82 -25.15
N MET A 374 9.38 -9.98 -24.68
CA MET A 374 8.31 -10.35 -23.74
C MET A 374 6.99 -9.67 -24.13
N GLU A 375 5.90 -10.41 -24.21
CA GLU A 375 4.58 -9.85 -24.51
C GLU A 375 3.45 -10.68 -23.91
N SER A 376 2.34 -10.02 -23.58
CA SER A 376 1.08 -10.69 -23.27
C SER A 376 0.26 -10.84 -24.55
N GLY A 377 -0.08 -12.08 -24.90
CA GLY A 377 -0.96 -12.42 -26.01
C GLY A 377 -2.40 -11.97 -25.81
N LYS A 378 -3.22 -12.09 -26.87
CA LYS A 378 -4.64 -11.71 -26.85
C LYS A 378 -5.49 -12.51 -25.84
N ASP A 379 -5.05 -13.72 -25.51
CA ASP A 379 -5.63 -14.60 -24.49
C ASP A 379 -5.07 -14.32 -23.08
N LYS A 380 -4.37 -13.20 -22.90
CA LYS A 380 -3.63 -12.81 -21.69
C LYS A 380 -2.48 -13.77 -21.31
N LYS A 381 -2.10 -14.72 -22.16
CA LYS A 381 -0.95 -15.59 -21.89
C LYS A 381 0.34 -14.83 -22.17
N PHE A 382 1.28 -14.89 -21.25
CA PHE A 382 2.62 -14.35 -21.45
C PHE A 382 3.41 -15.24 -22.40
N SER A 383 4.22 -14.61 -23.24
CA SER A 383 5.22 -15.25 -24.07
C SER A 383 6.56 -14.57 -23.89
N VAL A 384 7.62 -15.37 -23.96
CA VAL A 384 9.01 -14.90 -23.93
C VAL A 384 9.72 -15.46 -25.16
N THR A 385 10.43 -14.61 -25.89
CA THR A 385 11.15 -15.01 -27.09
C THR A 385 12.63 -14.68 -26.94
N PHE A 386 13.48 -15.68 -27.00
CA PHE A 386 14.94 -15.52 -27.03
C PHE A 386 15.41 -15.52 -28.49
N ALA A 387 15.92 -14.38 -28.94
CA ALA A 387 16.58 -14.24 -30.23
C ALA A 387 18.10 -14.23 -30.01
N VAL A 388 18.78 -15.23 -30.55
CA VAL A 388 20.22 -15.45 -30.36
C VAL A 388 20.91 -15.49 -31.71
N GLU A 389 21.97 -14.71 -31.86
CA GLU A 389 22.89 -14.76 -33.00
C GLU A 389 24.28 -15.10 -32.50
N GLY A 390 24.84 -16.21 -33.00
CA GLY A 390 26.08 -16.76 -32.48
C GLY A 390 26.58 -17.95 -33.27
N ASN A 391 27.49 -18.71 -32.69
CA ASN A 391 27.98 -19.97 -33.24
C ASN A 391 28.42 -20.91 -32.13
N ASN A 392 28.37 -22.22 -32.37
CA ASN A 392 28.99 -23.20 -31.49
C ASN A 392 30.31 -23.67 -32.14
N PRO A 393 31.49 -23.40 -31.54
CA PRO A 393 32.78 -23.76 -32.14
C PRO A 393 32.99 -25.28 -32.28
N ASP A 394 32.30 -26.09 -31.47
CA ASP A 394 32.49 -27.54 -31.40
C ASP A 394 31.65 -28.30 -32.43
N VAL A 395 30.74 -27.61 -33.14
CA VAL A 395 29.75 -28.25 -34.01
C VAL A 395 29.67 -27.52 -35.36
N TYR A 396 29.55 -28.27 -36.46
CA TYR A 396 29.42 -27.76 -37.83
C TYR A 396 30.44 -26.68 -38.22
N GLU A 397 31.71 -26.86 -37.83
CA GLU A 397 32.82 -25.96 -38.18
C GLU A 397 32.60 -24.50 -37.69
N GLY A 398 31.84 -24.30 -36.61
CA GLY A 398 31.61 -22.95 -36.06
C GLY A 398 30.71 -22.07 -36.93
N ARG A 399 29.87 -22.65 -37.78
CA ARG A 399 28.95 -21.88 -38.63
C ARG A 399 28.03 -20.98 -37.80
N PRO A 400 27.81 -19.73 -38.24
CA PRO A 400 26.91 -18.82 -37.55
C PRO A 400 25.46 -19.27 -37.69
N VAL A 401 24.70 -19.11 -36.61
CA VAL A 401 23.29 -19.42 -36.52
C VAL A 401 22.52 -18.23 -35.97
N LYS A 402 21.27 -18.10 -36.43
CA LYS A 402 20.27 -17.21 -35.82
C LYS A 402 19.12 -18.08 -35.35
N LEU A 403 18.89 -18.08 -34.03
CA LEU A 403 17.90 -18.92 -33.38
C LEU A 403 16.85 -18.04 -32.70
N ASN A 404 15.57 -18.35 -32.92
CA ASN A 404 14.45 -17.73 -32.23
C ASN A 404 13.71 -18.80 -31.44
N VAL A 405 13.89 -18.80 -30.12
CA VAL A 405 13.26 -19.77 -29.21
C VAL A 405 12.09 -19.10 -28.51
N HIS A 406 10.90 -19.66 -28.70
CA HIS A 406 9.68 -19.13 -28.11
C HIS A 406 9.28 -19.99 -26.91
N PHE A 407 9.09 -19.34 -25.76
CA PHE A 407 8.54 -19.92 -24.54
C PHE A 407 7.12 -19.37 -24.34
N GLY A 408 6.17 -20.23 -23.96
CA GLY A 408 4.79 -19.84 -23.69
C GLY A 408 4.11 -20.82 -22.74
N GLY A 409 3.00 -20.39 -22.11
CA GLY A 409 2.19 -21.22 -21.20
C GLY A 409 2.79 -21.40 -19.80
N ASP A 410 2.51 -22.54 -19.15
CA ASP A 410 2.78 -22.85 -17.73
C ASP A 410 4.24 -22.65 -17.28
N VAL A 411 5.20 -22.72 -18.22
CA VAL A 411 6.64 -22.54 -17.94
C VAL A 411 6.97 -21.13 -17.47
N LEU A 412 6.14 -20.16 -17.83
CA LEU A 412 6.36 -18.75 -17.54
C LEU A 412 5.65 -18.26 -16.27
N GLU A 413 4.86 -19.11 -15.62
CA GLU A 413 4.11 -18.74 -14.40
C GLU A 413 5.04 -18.21 -13.29
N LEU A 414 6.25 -18.74 -13.18
CA LEU A 414 7.22 -18.31 -12.16
C LEU A 414 7.78 -16.91 -12.44
N LEU A 415 8.09 -16.61 -13.71
CA LEU A 415 8.53 -15.27 -14.08
C LEU A 415 7.39 -14.26 -13.93
N GLU A 416 6.19 -14.63 -14.38
CA GLU A 416 4.98 -13.84 -14.16
C GLU A 416 4.77 -13.57 -12.68
N GLN A 417 4.80 -14.59 -11.80
CA GLN A 417 4.62 -14.43 -10.35
C GLN A 417 5.67 -13.50 -9.71
N SER A 418 6.92 -13.60 -10.15
CA SER A 418 7.99 -12.72 -9.70
C SER A 418 7.73 -11.26 -10.10
N MET A 419 7.17 -11.01 -11.29
CA MET A 419 6.81 -9.67 -11.77
C MET A 419 5.47 -9.17 -11.20
N ILE A 420 4.49 -10.06 -10.98
CA ILE A 420 3.16 -9.80 -10.40
C ILE A 420 3.29 -9.15 -9.03
N SER A 421 4.24 -9.65 -8.22
CA SER A 421 4.54 -9.10 -6.89
C SER A 421 4.86 -7.60 -6.91
N PHE A 422 5.27 -7.07 -8.06
CA PHE A 422 5.65 -5.67 -8.25
C PHE A 422 4.63 -4.82 -8.98
N THR A 423 3.70 -5.44 -9.73
CA THR A 423 2.79 -4.72 -10.64
C THR A 423 1.32 -4.83 -10.24
N ASP A 424 0.93 -5.77 -9.37
CA ASP A 424 -0.48 -5.97 -9.04
C ASP A 424 -0.71 -6.47 -7.60
N PRO A 425 -1.01 -5.57 -6.65
CA PRO A 425 -1.41 -5.94 -5.30
C PRO A 425 -2.70 -6.78 -5.24
N LYS A 426 -3.57 -6.72 -6.26
CA LYS A 426 -4.86 -7.43 -6.26
C LYS A 426 -4.73 -8.90 -6.68
N LYS A 427 -3.83 -9.29 -7.58
CA LYS A 427 -3.61 -10.72 -7.90
C LYS A 427 -2.99 -11.55 -6.78
N LEU A 428 -2.33 -10.91 -5.80
CA LEU A 428 -1.96 -11.59 -4.55
C LEU A 428 -3.21 -12.16 -3.86
N ILE A 429 -4.37 -11.50 -3.99
CA ILE A 429 -5.67 -11.92 -3.43
C ILE A 429 -6.16 -13.25 -4.04
N GLU A 430 -5.91 -13.48 -5.33
CA GLU A 430 -6.47 -14.62 -6.07
C GLU A 430 -5.61 -15.89 -6.00
N GLN A 431 -4.30 -15.77 -5.80
CA GLN A 431 -3.37 -16.91 -5.79
C GLN A 431 -3.54 -17.86 -4.57
N GLY A 432 -4.45 -17.54 -3.64
CA GLY A 432 -4.90 -18.44 -2.56
C GLY A 432 -6.12 -19.31 -2.90
N LYS A 433 -6.71 -19.20 -4.10
CA LYS A 433 -7.89 -19.99 -4.51
C LYS A 433 -7.54 -21.07 -5.55
N GLY A 434 -6.84 -22.11 -5.09
CA GLY A 434 -6.71 -23.41 -5.75
C GLY A 434 -5.59 -24.22 -5.08
N LYS A 435 -5.79 -25.39 -4.48
CA LYS A 435 -6.76 -26.50 -4.61
C LYS A 435 -7.14 -27.06 -3.22
N PRO A 436 -8.23 -27.86 -3.10
CA PRO A 436 -8.60 -28.56 -1.85
C PRO A 436 -7.55 -29.54 -1.35
#